data_AF-A0A9Q6Z852-F1
#
_entry.id   AF-A0A9Q6Z852-F1
#
_cell.length_a   1.000
_cell.length_b   1.000
_cell.length_c   1.000
_cell.angle_alpha   90.00
_cell.angle_beta   90.00
_cell.angle_gamma   90.00
#
_symmetry.space_group_name_H-M   'P 1'
#
loop_
_entity.id
_entity.type
_entity.pdbx_description
1 polymer ?
#
loop_
_entity_poly.entity_id
_entity_poly.type
_entity_poly.pdbx_seq_one_letter_code
_entity_poly.pdbx_strand_id
1 'polypeptide(L)'
;MSDVASLRPIQQANFSSSGLQKRGIFQGMTVEMGTVQDITEDISFSLQDTPLGLEVLGLKVERHHQEGRRAIFQDQASQLFESAKEAIAQMLGDFSGVYSAAFRNFFLELKSLQKKRGYSPSDIRELSEQIFDDPSVEHAAVLAAAQMENGMAEGNDMEQMLRQFAQVLVEENGTSIRAGYNVDSTITLFAGEQVERFRTLREIYRSVLLSDMSEEEIYNFVVHTLPTRFHFST
;
A
#
# COMPACT_ATOMS: atom_id res chain seq x y z
N MET A 1 -44.62 18.59 -37.23
CA MET A 1 -46.08 18.55 -37.29
C MET A 1 -46.47 17.16 -36.78
N SER A 2 -46.95 17.09 -35.52
CA SER A 2 -48.39 16.94 -35.20
C SER A 2 -48.74 15.45 -35.30
N ASP A 3 -49.27 14.71 -34.32
CA ASP A 3 -50.16 14.96 -33.18
C ASP A 3 -49.93 13.80 -32.16
N VAL A 4 -49.90 13.94 -30.83
CA VAL A 4 -50.92 14.30 -29.83
C VAL A 4 -52.23 13.48 -29.89
N ALA A 5 -52.58 12.91 -28.73
CA ALA A 5 -53.89 12.43 -28.26
C ALA A 5 -54.40 11.06 -28.77
N SER A 6 -55.15 10.25 -28.02
CA SER A 6 -55.73 10.36 -26.68
C SER A 6 -56.29 9.02 -26.18
N LEU A 7 -56.24 8.86 -24.85
CA LEU A 7 -57.18 8.27 -23.87
C LEU A 7 -58.25 7.21 -24.27
N ARG A 8 -58.34 6.23 -23.36
CA ARG A 8 -59.21 5.03 -23.19
C ARG A 8 -60.73 5.26 -23.39
N PRO A 9 -61.55 4.20 -23.56
CA PRO A 9 -62.28 3.64 -22.38
C PRO A 9 -62.65 2.13 -22.37
N ILE A 10 -62.60 1.55 -21.16
CA ILE A 10 -63.53 0.65 -20.41
C ILE A 10 -64.47 -0.34 -21.16
N GLN A 11 -64.41 -1.64 -20.82
CA GLN A 11 -65.50 -2.55 -20.35
C GLN A 11 -65.03 -4.02 -20.39
N GLN A 12 -64.83 -4.71 -19.26
CA GLN A 12 -65.77 -5.47 -18.41
C GLN A 12 -65.95 -6.96 -18.80
N ALA A 13 -65.60 -7.81 -17.83
CA ALA A 13 -66.19 -9.09 -17.42
C ALA A 13 -66.20 -10.29 -18.40
N ASN A 14 -65.52 -11.39 -18.03
CA ASN A 14 -66.18 -12.49 -17.31
C ASN A 14 -65.23 -13.67 -17.01
N PHE A 15 -65.51 -14.31 -15.88
CA PHE A 15 -64.93 -15.54 -15.38
C PHE A 15 -65.01 -16.69 -16.40
N SER A 16 -64.00 -17.56 -16.43
CA SER A 16 -64.22 -19.02 -16.25
C SER A 16 -62.91 -19.83 -16.25
N SER A 17 -62.69 -20.47 -15.10
CA SER A 17 -62.27 -21.87 -14.91
C SER A 17 -61.00 -22.45 -15.53
N SER A 18 -60.51 -23.42 -14.75
CA SER A 18 -59.71 -24.60 -15.09
C SER A 18 -58.20 -24.41 -15.00
N GLY A 19 -57.66 -25.15 -14.03
CA GLY A 19 -56.28 -25.11 -13.65
C GLY A 19 -55.35 -25.70 -14.68
N LEU A 20 -54.09 -25.26 -14.60
CA LEU A 20 -52.94 -26.01 -15.05
C LEU A 20 -51.71 -25.41 -14.35
N GLN A 21 -51.20 -26.17 -13.38
CA GLN A 21 -49.93 -25.92 -12.70
C GLN A 21 -48.82 -25.85 -13.75
N LYS A 22 -48.15 -24.70 -13.87
CA LYS A 22 -46.87 -24.59 -14.58
C LYS A 22 -45.74 -24.66 -13.57
N ARG A 23 -45.11 -25.83 -13.47
CA ARG A 23 -43.77 -26.02 -12.90
C ARG A 23 -42.77 -25.18 -13.70
N GLY A 24 -42.06 -24.27 -13.03
CA GLY A 24 -40.87 -23.62 -13.57
C GLY A 24 -39.62 -24.18 -12.89
N ILE A 25 -38.56 -24.43 -13.65
CA ILE A 25 -37.25 -24.88 -13.14
C ILE A 25 -36.33 -23.66 -13.15
N PHE A 26 -35.77 -23.29 -12.00
CA PHE A 26 -34.70 -22.30 -11.90
C PHE A 26 -33.46 -22.97 -11.30
N GLN A 27 -32.36 -22.97 -12.06
CA GLN A 27 -31.05 -23.50 -11.65
C GLN A 27 -31.07 -24.87 -10.93
N GLY A 28 -31.80 -25.84 -11.48
CA GLY A 28 -31.72 -27.24 -11.02
C GLY A 28 -32.50 -27.58 -9.73
N MET A 29 -33.27 -26.66 -9.16
CA MET A 29 -34.19 -26.94 -8.05
C MET A 29 -35.65 -26.77 -8.46
N THR A 30 -36.50 -27.73 -8.03
CA THR A 30 -37.95 -27.66 -8.24
C THR A 30 -38.53 -26.66 -7.26
N VAL A 31 -39.03 -25.52 -7.74
CA VAL A 31 -39.70 -24.51 -6.91
C VAL A 31 -41.21 -24.62 -7.12
N GLU A 32 -41.95 -24.96 -6.05
CA GLU A 32 -43.40 -24.82 -6.04
C GLU A 32 -43.75 -23.35 -5.77
N MET A 33 -44.35 -22.70 -6.76
CA MET A 33 -44.94 -21.37 -6.58
C MET A 33 -46.22 -21.52 -5.75
N GLY A 34 -46.07 -21.39 -4.43
CA GLY A 34 -47.17 -21.13 -3.51
C GLY A 34 -47.79 -19.77 -3.83
N THR A 35 -49.11 -19.74 -3.90
CA THR A 35 -49.96 -18.57 -4.11
C THR A 35 -49.57 -17.40 -3.19
N VAL A 36 -49.29 -16.24 -3.79
CA VAL A 36 -49.25 -14.96 -3.08
C VAL A 36 -50.67 -14.67 -2.58
N GLN A 37 -50.92 -14.96 -1.31
CA GLN A 37 -52.01 -14.35 -0.56
C GLN A 37 -51.46 -13.05 0.02
N ASP A 38 -52.06 -11.94 -0.39
CA ASP A 38 -51.98 -10.66 0.31
C ASP A 38 -52.33 -10.90 1.77
N ILE A 39 -51.31 -10.85 2.62
CA ILE A 39 -51.45 -10.72 4.05
C ILE A 39 -50.50 -9.58 4.44
N THR A 40 -51.01 -8.34 4.34
CA THR A 40 -50.62 -7.27 5.25
C THR A 40 -51.12 -7.65 6.64
N GLU A 41 -50.40 -8.56 7.30
CA GLU A 41 -50.44 -8.73 8.75
C GLU A 41 -49.03 -8.44 9.26
N ASP A 42 -49.00 -7.55 10.23
CA ASP A 42 -47.92 -7.32 11.17
C ASP A 42 -47.02 -8.55 11.36
N ILE A 43 -45.79 -8.46 10.88
CA ILE A 43 -44.71 -9.23 11.49
C ILE A 43 -44.32 -8.51 12.78
N SER A 44 -45.21 -8.57 13.78
CA SER A 44 -44.82 -8.46 15.17
C SER A 44 -44.03 -9.72 15.49
N PHE A 45 -42.71 -9.67 15.29
CA PHE A 45 -41.83 -10.76 15.68
C PHE A 45 -41.85 -10.84 17.21
N SER A 46 -42.41 -11.92 17.74
CA SER A 46 -42.49 -12.22 19.16
C SER A 46 -41.08 -12.31 19.76
N LEU A 47 -40.60 -11.20 20.31
CA LEU A 47 -39.48 -11.10 21.23
C LEU A 47 -39.93 -11.59 22.61
N GLN A 48 -39.98 -12.90 22.79
CA GLN A 48 -39.95 -13.53 24.11
C GLN A 48 -39.57 -15.01 23.92
N ASP A 49 -38.55 -15.42 24.67
CA ASP A 49 -37.98 -16.77 24.78
C ASP A 49 -36.84 -17.16 23.82
N THR A 50 -35.73 -16.42 23.85
CA THR A 50 -34.36 -16.99 23.99
C THR A 50 -33.31 -15.88 24.22
N PRO A 51 -32.84 -15.61 25.46
CA PRO A 51 -32.02 -14.43 25.73
C PRO A 51 -30.49 -14.63 25.61
N LEU A 52 -29.96 -15.70 25.01
CA LEU A 52 -28.50 -15.94 25.02
C LEU A 52 -27.86 -16.45 23.71
N GLY A 53 -28.62 -16.68 22.64
CA GLY A 53 -28.09 -17.30 21.40
C GLY A 53 -27.79 -16.31 20.26
N LEU A 54 -28.63 -15.29 20.06
CA LEU A 54 -28.53 -14.39 18.91
C LEU A 54 -27.43 -13.34 19.04
N GLU A 55 -27.18 -12.80 20.23
CA GLU A 55 -26.07 -11.86 20.45
C GLU A 55 -24.72 -12.55 20.27
N VAL A 56 -24.57 -13.81 20.68
CA VAL A 56 -23.33 -14.58 20.50
C VAL A 56 -23.11 -14.93 19.03
N LEU A 57 -24.15 -15.27 18.27
CA LEU A 57 -24.04 -15.51 16.83
C LEU A 57 -23.76 -14.22 16.05
N GLY A 58 -24.41 -13.10 16.39
CA GLY A 58 -24.13 -11.78 15.82
C GLY A 58 -22.70 -11.31 16.11
N LEU A 59 -22.26 -11.38 17.37
CA LEU A 59 -20.90 -11.04 17.79
C LEU A 59 -19.84 -11.96 17.17
N LYS A 60 -20.15 -13.25 16.96
CA LYS A 60 -19.21 -14.22 16.37
C LYS A 60 -19.13 -14.08 14.84
N VAL A 61 -20.24 -13.79 14.17
CA VAL A 61 -20.26 -13.47 12.73
C VAL A 61 -19.60 -12.12 12.46
N GLU A 62 -19.84 -11.10 13.29
CA GLU A 62 -19.14 -9.81 13.22
C GLU A 62 -17.64 -9.95 13.52
N ARG A 63 -17.24 -10.74 14.53
CA ARG A 63 -15.82 -11.04 14.76
C ARG A 63 -15.18 -11.75 13.58
N HIS A 64 -15.80 -12.79 13.02
CA HIS A 64 -15.25 -13.47 11.84
C HIS A 64 -15.18 -12.57 10.60
N HIS A 65 -16.15 -11.66 10.40
CA HIS A 65 -16.10 -10.67 9.32
C HIS A 65 -15.06 -9.57 9.57
N GLN A 66 -14.79 -9.20 10.83
CA GLN A 66 -13.72 -8.27 11.17
C GLN A 66 -12.34 -8.92 11.07
N GLU A 67 -12.19 -10.17 11.49
CA GLU A 67 -10.97 -10.98 11.34
C GLU A 67 -10.65 -11.23 9.87
N GLY A 68 -11.64 -11.60 9.05
CA GLY A 68 -11.46 -11.78 7.60
C GLY A 68 -11.02 -10.49 6.90
N ARG A 69 -11.65 -9.34 7.22
CA ARG A 69 -11.24 -8.04 6.67
C ARG A 69 -9.84 -7.61 7.12
N ARG A 70 -9.46 -7.87 8.38
CA ARG A 70 -8.11 -7.61 8.88
C ARG A 70 -7.07 -8.47 8.19
N ALA A 71 -7.35 -9.75 7.98
CA ALA A 71 -6.44 -10.66 7.28
C ALA A 71 -6.23 -10.23 5.81
N ILE A 72 -7.29 -9.87 5.10
CA ILE A 72 -7.19 -9.37 3.71
C ILE A 72 -6.38 -8.07 3.65
N PHE A 73 -6.62 -7.13 4.56
CA PHE A 73 -5.87 -5.88 4.61
C PHE A 73 -4.38 -6.11 4.94
N GLN A 74 -4.09 -7.02 5.87
CA GLN A 74 -2.71 -7.40 6.21
C GLN A 74 -1.99 -8.07 5.04
N ASP A 75 -2.68 -8.92 4.28
CA ASP A 75 -2.13 -9.58 3.10
C ASP A 75 -1.85 -8.54 2.00
N GLN A 76 -2.79 -7.64 1.72
CA GLN A 76 -2.59 -6.54 0.77
C GLN A 76 -1.43 -5.62 1.17
N ALA A 77 -1.34 -5.24 2.45
CA ALA A 77 -0.24 -4.42 2.95
C ALA A 77 1.12 -5.13 2.84
N SER A 78 1.15 -6.45 3.06
CA SER A 78 2.36 -7.26 2.91
C SER A 78 2.80 -7.37 1.45
N GLN A 79 1.85 -7.56 0.53
CA GLN A 79 2.12 -7.60 -0.91
C GLN A 79 2.63 -6.24 -1.42
N LEU A 80 2.02 -5.14 -0.99
CA LEU A 80 2.48 -3.79 -1.34
C LEU A 80 3.89 -3.53 -0.79
N PHE A 81 4.18 -3.99 0.43
CA PHE A 81 5.51 -3.85 1.02
C PHE A 81 6.56 -4.63 0.24
N GLU A 82 6.28 -5.90 -0.10
CA GLU A 82 7.21 -6.72 -0.88
C GLU A 82 7.42 -6.15 -2.30
N SER A 83 6.35 -5.71 -2.96
CA SER A 83 6.45 -5.06 -4.28
C SER A 83 7.26 -3.75 -4.21
N ALA A 84 7.04 -2.94 -3.18
CA ALA A 84 7.82 -1.71 -2.95
C ALA A 84 9.30 -2.01 -2.70
N LYS A 85 9.60 -3.03 -1.88
CA LYS A 85 10.97 -3.49 -1.62
C LYS A 85 11.66 -3.96 -2.89
N GLU A 86 10.98 -4.76 -3.71
CA GLU A 86 11.51 -5.23 -5.00
C GLU A 86 11.77 -4.07 -5.97
N ALA A 87 10.85 -3.10 -6.05
CA ALA A 87 11.01 -1.93 -6.90
C ALA A 87 12.24 -1.09 -6.49
N ILE A 88 12.47 -0.92 -5.20
CA ILE A 88 13.68 -0.23 -4.73
C ILE A 88 14.92 -1.08 -4.97
N ALA A 89 14.85 -2.39 -4.76
CA ALA A 89 15.98 -3.30 -4.98
C ALA A 89 16.50 -3.30 -6.43
N GLN A 90 15.66 -2.94 -7.40
CA GLN A 90 16.09 -2.73 -8.78
C GLN A 90 16.93 -1.45 -8.97
N MET A 91 16.76 -0.45 -8.11
CA MET A 91 17.51 0.80 -8.12
C MET A 91 18.72 0.79 -7.18
N LEU A 92 18.60 0.03 -6.08
CA LEU A 92 19.57 -0.09 -5.00
C LEU A 92 19.64 -1.56 -4.55
N GLY A 93 20.58 -2.32 -5.10
CA GLY A 93 20.66 -3.78 -4.93
C GLY A 93 20.83 -4.24 -3.47
N ASP A 94 21.38 -3.38 -2.63
CA ASP A 94 21.56 -3.63 -1.19
C ASP A 94 20.30 -3.38 -0.36
N PHE A 95 19.30 -2.69 -0.91
CA PHE A 95 18.15 -2.22 -0.14
C PHE A 95 17.42 -3.36 0.57
N SER A 96 17.23 -4.49 -0.13
CA SER A 96 16.57 -5.67 0.44
C SER A 96 17.32 -6.26 1.64
N GLY A 97 18.65 -6.15 1.67
CA GLY A 97 19.50 -6.70 2.72
C GLY A 97 19.77 -5.72 3.87
N VAL A 98 20.08 -4.45 3.55
CA VAL A 98 20.51 -3.45 4.55
C VAL A 98 19.33 -2.64 5.09
N TYR A 99 18.49 -2.14 4.18
CA TYR A 99 17.54 -1.08 4.47
C TYR A 99 16.09 -1.55 4.59
N SER A 100 15.80 -2.82 4.28
CA SER A 100 14.45 -3.39 4.34
C SER A 100 13.79 -3.22 5.72
N ALA A 101 14.52 -3.49 6.80
CA ALA A 101 14.02 -3.30 8.16
C ALA A 101 13.80 -1.82 8.50
N ALA A 102 14.73 -0.95 8.10
CA ALA A 102 14.62 0.50 8.27
C ALA A 102 13.41 1.06 7.51
N PHE A 103 13.19 0.62 6.29
CA PHE A 103 12.03 0.98 5.47
C PHE A 103 10.71 0.53 6.09
N ARG A 104 10.66 -0.69 6.63
CA ARG A 104 9.48 -1.16 7.38
C ARG A 104 9.19 -0.27 8.58
N ASN A 105 10.22 0.11 9.35
CA ASN A 105 10.07 0.98 10.51
C ASN A 105 9.59 2.37 10.07
N PHE A 106 10.21 2.95 9.04
CA PHE A 106 9.80 4.22 8.43
C PHE A 106 8.31 4.20 8.05
N PHE A 107 7.86 3.16 7.36
CA PHE A 107 6.46 3.06 6.96
C PHE A 107 5.50 2.92 8.15
N LEU A 108 5.87 2.13 9.17
CA LEU A 108 5.06 2.00 10.40
C LEU A 108 4.95 3.33 11.16
N GLU A 109 6.04 4.09 11.23
CA GLU A 109 6.06 5.40 11.87
C GLU A 109 5.29 6.44 11.06
N LEU A 110 5.36 6.42 9.73
CA LEU A 110 4.49 7.21 8.85
C LEU A 110 3.00 6.93 9.12
N LYS A 111 2.61 5.66 9.22
CA LYS A 111 1.22 5.29 9.58
C LYS A 111 0.83 5.73 10.99
N SER A 112 1.79 5.87 11.90
CA SER A 112 1.56 6.45 13.23
C SER A 112 1.38 7.97 13.16
N LEU A 113 2.20 8.66 12.37
CA LEU A 113 2.08 10.11 12.12
C LEU A 113 0.74 10.47 11.50
N GLN A 114 0.25 9.70 10.53
CA GLN A 114 -1.08 9.90 9.92
C GLN A 114 -2.23 9.89 10.93
N LYS A 115 -2.11 9.09 11.99
CA LYS A 115 -3.13 9.00 13.05
C LYS A 115 -3.12 10.21 13.96
N LYS A 116 -2.01 10.96 14.02
CA LYS A 116 -1.92 12.22 14.76
C LYS A 116 -2.60 13.31 13.94
N ARG A 117 -3.47 14.11 14.55
CA ARG A 117 -4.06 15.28 13.87
C ARG A 117 -2.98 16.35 13.69
N GLY A 118 -2.87 16.89 12.48
CA GLY A 118 -2.00 18.03 12.19
C GLY A 118 -0.53 17.68 11.93
N TYR A 119 -0.23 16.49 11.43
CA TYR A 119 1.11 16.18 10.91
C TYR A 119 1.44 17.08 9.72
N SER A 120 2.72 17.32 9.51
CA SER A 120 3.27 18.32 8.59
C SER A 120 4.39 17.71 7.74
N PRO A 121 4.75 18.35 6.60
CA PRO A 121 5.90 17.91 5.80
C PRO A 121 7.22 17.87 6.59
N SER A 122 7.40 18.72 7.61
CA SER A 122 8.57 18.68 8.49
C SER A 122 8.66 17.40 9.32
N ASP A 123 7.53 16.81 9.72
CA ASP A 123 7.54 15.54 10.46
C ASP A 123 8.02 14.38 9.58
N ILE A 124 7.69 14.41 8.28
CA ILE A 124 8.16 13.41 7.31
C ILE A 124 9.67 13.53 7.13
N ARG A 125 10.17 14.76 7.00
CA ARG A 125 11.61 15.03 6.88
C ARG A 125 12.38 14.58 8.12
N GLU A 126 11.92 14.96 9.31
CA GLU A 126 12.58 14.56 10.55
C GLU A 126 12.62 13.03 10.68
N LEU A 127 11.52 12.35 10.35
CA LEU A 127 11.45 10.90 10.37
C LEU A 127 12.39 10.25 9.35
N SER A 128 12.48 10.78 8.12
CA SER A 128 13.34 10.21 7.08
C SER A 128 14.82 10.38 7.39
N GLU A 129 15.23 11.57 7.84
CA GLU A 129 16.62 11.90 8.22
C GLU A 129 17.09 11.08 9.46
N GLN A 130 16.17 10.72 10.36
CA GLN A 130 16.48 9.85 11.50
C GLN A 130 16.73 8.39 11.12
N ILE A 131 16.10 7.91 10.03
CA ILE A 131 16.10 6.50 9.65
C ILE A 131 17.12 6.21 8.53
N PHE A 132 17.28 7.13 7.59
CA PHE A 132 18.09 6.94 6.40
C PHE A 132 19.30 7.86 6.42
N ASP A 133 20.48 7.26 6.33
CA ASP A 133 21.78 7.92 6.34
C ASP A 133 22.35 8.17 4.92
N ASP A 134 21.69 7.62 3.91
CA ASP A 134 22.08 7.71 2.52
C ASP A 134 20.97 8.41 1.72
N PRO A 135 21.26 9.55 1.05
CA PRO A 135 20.23 10.35 0.38
C PRO A 135 19.54 9.61 -0.78
N SER A 136 20.24 8.69 -1.45
CA SER A 136 19.63 7.88 -2.51
C SER A 136 18.68 6.81 -1.97
N VAL A 137 19.01 6.26 -0.79
CA VAL A 137 18.14 5.34 -0.06
C VAL A 137 16.92 6.08 0.49
N GLU A 138 17.13 7.24 1.11
CA GLU A 138 16.06 8.09 1.65
C GLU A 138 15.04 8.44 0.55
N HIS A 139 15.51 8.95 -0.58
CA HIS A 139 14.66 9.28 -1.71
C HIS A 139 13.90 8.05 -2.25
N ALA A 140 14.56 6.90 -2.38
CA ALA A 140 13.91 5.68 -2.85
C ALA A 140 12.83 5.17 -1.87
N ALA A 141 13.14 5.20 -0.57
CA ALA A 141 12.21 4.82 0.49
C ALA A 141 10.98 5.74 0.54
N VAL A 142 11.16 7.06 0.42
CA VAL A 142 10.06 8.03 0.38
C VAL A 142 9.17 7.79 -0.84
N LEU A 143 9.75 7.57 -2.03
CA LEU A 143 8.99 7.28 -3.24
C LEU A 143 8.20 5.98 -3.12
N ALA A 144 8.80 4.94 -2.54
CA ALA A 144 8.14 3.67 -2.34
C ALA A 144 7.02 3.75 -1.30
N ALA A 145 7.21 4.51 -0.22
CA ALA A 145 6.14 4.81 0.73
C ALA A 145 4.98 5.53 0.02
N ALA A 146 5.25 6.49 -0.87
CA ALA A 146 4.21 7.15 -1.67
C ALA A 146 3.46 6.14 -2.57
N GLN A 147 4.17 5.21 -3.21
CA GLN A 147 3.54 4.15 -4.01
C GLN A 147 2.66 3.23 -3.17
N MET A 148 3.09 2.89 -1.96
CA MET A 148 2.29 2.09 -1.02
C MET A 148 1.03 2.84 -0.57
N GLU A 149 1.13 4.13 -0.24
CA GLU A 149 -0.04 4.97 0.11
C GLU A 149 -1.05 5.01 -1.06
N ASN A 150 -0.57 5.17 -2.30
CA ASN A 150 -1.42 5.12 -3.48
C ASN A 150 -2.13 3.76 -3.63
N GLY A 151 -1.39 2.65 -3.44
CA GLY A 151 -1.91 1.30 -3.57
C GLY A 151 -2.92 0.90 -2.48
N MET A 152 -2.88 1.54 -1.32
CA MET A 152 -3.86 1.34 -0.24
C MET A 152 -5.16 2.13 -0.45
N ALA A 153 -5.16 3.14 -1.34
CA ALA A 153 -6.31 3.98 -1.66
C ALA A 153 -7.03 4.56 -0.43
N GLU A 154 -6.27 4.91 0.62
CA GLU A 154 -6.80 5.40 1.90
C GLU A 154 -7.39 6.83 1.82
N GLY A 155 -7.37 7.48 0.65
CA GLY A 155 -8.00 8.77 0.41
C GLY A 155 -7.42 9.91 1.24
N ASN A 156 -6.16 9.78 1.68
CA ASN A 156 -5.44 10.78 2.46
C ASN A 156 -4.44 11.58 1.58
N ASP A 157 -4.01 12.73 2.07
CA ASP A 157 -3.04 13.59 1.38
C ASP A 157 -1.58 13.12 1.57
N MET A 158 -1.34 11.98 2.25
CA MET A 158 0.02 11.51 2.55
C MET A 158 0.77 11.16 1.27
N GLU A 159 0.12 10.50 0.33
CA GLU A 159 0.72 10.15 -0.96
C GLU A 159 1.30 11.39 -1.66
N GLN A 160 0.51 12.45 -1.73
CA GLN A 160 0.91 13.73 -2.33
C GLN A 160 2.05 14.38 -1.52
N MET A 161 1.97 14.40 -0.19
CA MET A 161 3.02 14.94 0.66
C MET A 161 4.35 14.20 0.50
N LEU A 162 4.33 12.87 0.43
CA LEU A 162 5.53 12.07 0.22
C LEU A 162 6.13 12.34 -1.17
N ARG A 163 5.31 12.48 -2.22
CA ARG A 163 5.82 12.87 -3.55
C ARG A 163 6.43 14.26 -3.57
N GLN A 164 5.79 15.22 -2.91
CA GLN A 164 6.33 16.57 -2.78
C GLN A 164 7.65 16.55 -2.02
N PHE A 165 7.74 15.78 -0.94
CA PHE A 165 8.97 15.64 -0.18
C PHE A 165 10.08 14.95 -1.00
N ALA A 166 9.77 13.91 -1.77
CA ALA A 166 10.73 13.29 -2.69
C ALA A 166 11.27 14.31 -3.73
N GLN A 167 10.41 15.18 -4.24
CA GLN A 167 10.83 16.26 -5.14
C GLN A 167 11.78 17.25 -4.44
N VAL A 168 11.48 17.62 -3.19
CA VAL A 168 12.37 18.48 -2.38
C VAL A 168 13.73 17.80 -2.14
N LEU A 169 13.77 16.49 -1.88
CA LEU A 169 15.03 15.75 -1.76
C LEU A 169 15.86 15.82 -3.05
N VAL A 170 15.22 15.76 -4.22
CA VAL A 170 15.90 15.93 -5.51
C VAL A 170 16.40 17.36 -5.72
N GLU A 171 15.64 18.36 -5.27
CA GLU A 171 16.06 19.77 -5.35
C GLU A 171 17.26 20.08 -4.44
N GLU A 172 17.27 19.51 -3.24
CA GLU A 172 18.34 19.73 -2.25
C GLU A 172 19.57 18.85 -2.50
N ASN A 173 19.37 17.57 -2.80
CA ASN A 173 20.41 16.54 -2.82
C ASN A 173 20.52 15.81 -4.17
N GLY A 174 19.95 16.35 -5.25
CA GLY A 174 19.78 15.64 -6.53
C GLY A 174 21.07 15.07 -7.12
N THR A 175 22.21 15.76 -7.00
CA THR A 175 23.49 15.22 -7.49
C THR A 175 23.96 14.04 -6.64
N SER A 176 23.84 14.11 -5.32
CA SER A 176 24.17 13.01 -4.38
C SER A 176 23.25 11.80 -4.56
N ILE A 177 21.96 12.02 -4.79
CA ILE A 177 20.95 10.98 -5.07
C ILE A 177 21.30 10.27 -6.37
N ARG A 178 21.50 11.02 -7.47
CA ARG A 178 21.87 10.44 -8.78
C ARG A 178 23.20 9.70 -8.73
N ALA A 179 24.19 10.24 -8.04
CA ALA A 179 25.47 9.57 -7.84
C ALA A 179 25.30 8.22 -7.13
N GLY A 180 24.41 8.15 -6.13
CA GLY A 180 24.06 6.92 -5.43
C GLY A 180 23.47 5.86 -6.36
N TYR A 181 22.47 6.22 -7.17
CA TYR A 181 21.86 5.30 -8.14
C TYR A 181 22.84 4.88 -9.24
N ASN A 182 23.65 5.80 -9.76
CA ASN A 182 24.56 5.51 -10.87
C ASN A 182 25.68 4.53 -10.50
N VAL A 183 26.13 4.53 -9.25
CA VAL A 183 27.22 3.67 -8.80
C VAL A 183 26.73 2.31 -8.31
N ASP A 184 25.43 2.14 -8.06
CA ASP A 184 24.89 0.96 -7.38
C ASP A 184 25.19 -0.36 -8.11
N SER A 185 25.03 -0.40 -9.43
CA SER A 185 25.38 -1.58 -10.23
C SER A 185 26.86 -1.95 -10.11
N THR A 186 27.72 -0.94 -10.03
CA THR A 186 29.17 -1.12 -9.88
C THR A 186 29.49 -1.63 -8.47
N ILE A 187 28.90 -1.04 -7.44
CA ILE A 187 29.06 -1.50 -6.06
C ILE A 187 28.60 -2.95 -5.91
N THR A 188 27.47 -3.32 -6.51
CA THR A 188 26.97 -4.70 -6.50
C THR A 188 28.00 -5.69 -7.04
N LEU A 189 28.73 -5.33 -8.10
CA LEU A 189 29.82 -6.16 -8.65
C LEU A 189 31.03 -6.28 -7.71
N PHE A 190 31.37 -5.22 -6.96
CA PHE A 190 32.56 -5.17 -6.12
C PHE A 190 32.34 -5.64 -4.67
N ALA A 191 31.15 -5.40 -4.11
CA ALA A 191 30.81 -5.74 -2.74
C ALA A 191 30.37 -7.21 -2.59
N GLY A 192 29.88 -7.84 -3.68
CA GLY A 192 29.29 -9.18 -3.61
C GLY A 192 28.13 -9.20 -2.60
N GLU A 193 28.10 -10.18 -1.70
CA GLU A 193 27.10 -10.28 -0.62
C GLU A 193 27.45 -9.44 0.63
N GLN A 194 28.58 -8.72 0.64
CA GLN A 194 29.00 -7.96 1.83
C GLN A 194 28.28 -6.61 1.92
N VAL A 195 27.06 -6.70 2.44
CA VAL A 195 26.11 -5.61 2.71
C VAL A 195 26.75 -4.38 3.35
N GLU A 196 27.65 -4.54 4.33
CA GLU A 196 28.27 -3.39 5.02
C GLU A 196 29.18 -2.54 4.12
N ARG A 197 29.62 -3.09 2.97
CA ARG A 197 30.47 -2.37 2.03
C ARG A 197 29.70 -1.43 1.12
N PHE A 198 28.39 -1.65 0.91
CA PHE A 198 27.61 -0.88 -0.05
C PHE A 198 27.54 0.60 0.31
N ARG A 199 27.11 0.91 1.53
CA ARG A 199 27.02 2.28 2.04
C ARG A 199 28.37 3.00 1.92
N THR A 200 29.43 2.39 2.45
CA THR A 200 30.77 2.97 2.47
C THR A 200 31.26 3.27 1.06
N LEU A 201 31.11 2.33 0.11
CA LEU A 201 31.50 2.52 -1.29
C LEU A 201 30.70 3.64 -1.97
N ARG A 202 29.40 3.76 -1.66
CA ARG A 202 28.53 4.83 -2.19
C ARG A 202 28.95 6.21 -1.67
N GLU A 203 29.25 6.30 -0.38
CA GLU A 203 29.74 7.53 0.25
C GLU A 203 31.10 7.96 -0.30
N ILE A 204 32.02 7.00 -0.50
CA ILE A 204 33.32 7.23 -1.13
C ILE A 204 33.15 7.79 -2.54
N TYR A 205 32.33 7.12 -3.36
CA TYR A 205 32.09 7.53 -4.73
C TYR A 205 31.54 8.96 -4.80
N ARG A 206 30.56 9.30 -3.94
CA ARG A 206 30.05 10.68 -3.83
C ARG A 206 31.12 11.67 -3.40
N SER A 207 31.92 11.33 -2.40
CA SER A 207 32.97 12.21 -1.87
C SER A 207 33.99 12.56 -2.95
N VAL A 208 34.38 11.58 -3.78
CA VAL A 208 35.30 11.79 -4.90
C VAL A 208 34.63 12.51 -6.07
N LEU A 209 33.40 12.12 -6.45
CA LEU A 209 32.71 12.72 -7.60
C LEU A 209 32.32 14.18 -7.38
N LEU A 210 31.93 14.54 -6.15
CA LEU A 210 31.39 15.86 -5.80
C LEU A 210 32.47 16.81 -5.27
N SER A 211 33.71 16.36 -5.15
CA SER A 211 34.81 17.20 -4.70
C SER A 211 35.63 17.71 -5.88
N ASP A 212 36.15 18.93 -5.75
CA ASP A 212 37.21 19.46 -6.61
C ASP A 212 38.58 18.91 -6.15
N MET A 213 38.69 17.59 -5.96
CA MET A 213 39.96 16.94 -5.60
C MET A 213 40.87 16.81 -6.84
N SER A 214 42.13 17.18 -6.67
CA SER A 214 43.21 16.85 -7.59
C SER A 214 43.50 15.35 -7.63
N GLU A 215 44.18 14.87 -8.67
CA GLU A 215 44.60 13.46 -8.77
C GLU A 215 45.43 13.00 -7.57
N GLU A 216 46.28 13.88 -7.01
CA GLU A 216 47.08 13.60 -5.81
C GLU A 216 46.20 13.44 -4.56
N GLU A 217 45.17 14.27 -4.41
CA GLU A 217 44.21 14.17 -3.29
C GLU A 217 43.35 12.90 -3.39
N ILE A 218 42.93 12.53 -4.60
CA ILE A 218 42.23 11.27 -4.85
C ILE A 218 43.15 10.09 -4.50
N TYR A 219 44.41 10.12 -4.92
CA TYR A 219 45.38 9.08 -4.58
C TYR A 219 45.57 8.94 -3.06
N ASN A 220 45.76 10.07 -2.35
CA ASN A 220 45.89 10.08 -0.90
C ASN A 220 44.62 9.53 -0.20
N PHE A 221 43.44 9.90 -0.69
CA PHE A 221 42.18 9.37 -0.21
C PHE A 221 42.11 7.85 -0.39
N VAL A 222 42.44 7.35 -1.58
CA VAL A 222 42.40 5.93 -1.93
C VAL A 222 43.38 5.12 -1.07
N VAL A 223 44.63 5.56 -0.94
CA VAL A 223 45.69 4.78 -0.28
C VAL A 223 45.61 4.84 1.24
N HIS A 224 45.14 5.94 1.83
CA HIS A 224 45.17 6.13 3.28
C HIS A 224 43.78 6.04 3.95
N THR A 225 42.71 6.36 3.23
CA THR A 225 41.34 6.41 3.80
C THR A 225 40.53 5.15 3.50
N LEU A 226 40.72 4.50 2.34
CA LEU A 226 39.98 3.27 2.02
C LEU A 226 40.38 2.08 2.90
N PRO A 227 41.67 1.76 3.13
CA PRO A 227 42.04 0.58 3.92
C PRO A 227 41.66 0.69 5.40
N THR A 228 41.45 1.90 5.91
CA THR A 228 40.97 2.13 7.28
C THR A 228 39.46 2.00 7.39
N ARG A 229 38.71 2.33 6.33
CA ARG A 229 37.25 2.17 6.27
C ARG A 229 36.81 0.74 5.92
N PHE A 230 37.67 -0.03 5.24
CA PHE A 230 37.44 -1.45 4.98
C PHE A 230 38.43 -2.27 5.81
N HIS A 231 37.97 -2.88 6.90
CA HIS A 231 38.74 -3.94 7.55
C HIS A 231 38.81 -5.14 6.63
N PHE A 232 39.88 -5.22 5.83
CA PHE A 232 40.23 -6.45 5.13
C PHE A 232 40.83 -7.40 6.17
N SER A 233 39.99 -8.23 6.79
CA SER A 233 40.47 -9.40 7.52
C SER A 233 41.19 -10.30 6.53
N THR A 234 42.51 -10.34 6.62
CA THR A 234 43.35 -11.37 5.99
C THR A 234 43.18 -12.71 6.68
#